data_AF-A0A2D9QM46-F1
#
_entry.id   AF-A0A2D9QM46-F1
#
_cell.length_a   1.000
_cell.length_b   1.000
_cell.length_c   1.000
_cell.angle_alpha   90.00
_cell.angle_beta   90.00
_cell.angle_gamma   90.00
#
_symmetry.space_group_name_H-M   'P 1'
#
loop_
_entity.id
_entity.type
_entity.pdbx_description
1 polymer ?
#
loop_
_entity_poly.entity_id
_entity_poly.type
_entity_poly.pdbx_seq_one_letter_code
_entity_poly.pdbx_strand_id
1 'polypeptide(L)'
;QNGTYSAESGQGACTPAEPGFYVDLDGATGSTPCPPGQFQSDTGSSGCELPPPGQIASPDGSTTVSCPPGKYQPGDQSICVDASPGFFVNETGSSTQSQCPPGTYQPDSGESSCLPANPGNYVDSPGSSSQTPCPTGQFQSFGGQESCTPAMEGHHVPEQGAVSQTTCKPGNYQPDQGMDNCIPADPGNFVSSSGAISQSPCQPGNYQPQSGKVGCLPADPGNYVSEAASTEQRECPSGQEQELGGQVSCIDVERPLWMSILMFGVPAILLGTMAILYISNKKSTGSSGKGKAYMYSEDIRKKQP
;
A
#
# COMPACT_ATOMS: atom_id res chain seq x y z
N GLN A 1 31.84 -70.01 -29.58
CA GLN A 1 30.76 -69.22 -30.18
C GLN A 1 30.48 -68.09 -29.23
N ASN A 2 30.49 -66.86 -29.74
CA ASN A 2 30.11 -65.68 -28.98
C ASN A 2 28.82 -65.92 -28.20
N GLY A 3 28.79 -65.43 -26.96
CA GLY A 3 27.69 -65.67 -26.02
C GLY A 3 27.79 -66.94 -25.17
N THR A 4 28.69 -67.87 -25.48
CA THR A 4 28.83 -69.13 -24.72
C THR A 4 30.29 -69.41 -24.35
N TYR A 5 30.52 -69.95 -23.16
CA TYR A 5 31.86 -70.27 -22.65
C TYR A 5 31.97 -71.74 -22.22
N SER A 6 33.18 -72.23 -21.98
CA SER A 6 33.42 -73.57 -21.44
C SER A 6 34.49 -73.53 -20.35
N ALA A 7 34.07 -73.73 -19.10
CA ALA A 7 34.95 -73.58 -17.93
C ALA A 7 35.97 -74.73 -17.77
N GLU A 8 35.71 -75.89 -18.37
CA GLU A 8 36.55 -77.08 -18.24
C GLU A 8 36.89 -77.69 -19.61
N SER A 9 38.15 -78.11 -19.78
CA SER A 9 38.57 -78.84 -20.98
C SER A 9 37.84 -80.19 -21.07
N GLY A 10 37.02 -80.35 -22.11
CA GLY A 10 36.27 -81.58 -22.39
C GLY A 10 34.76 -81.51 -22.12
N GLN A 11 34.20 -80.34 -21.78
CA GLN A 11 32.75 -80.17 -21.74
C GLN A 11 32.12 -80.38 -23.12
N GLY A 12 31.08 -81.22 -23.19
CA GLY A 12 30.35 -81.54 -24.43
C GLY A 12 29.38 -80.46 -24.91
N ALA A 13 29.16 -79.41 -24.12
CA ALA A 13 28.27 -78.29 -24.43
C ALA A 13 28.81 -76.98 -23.81
N CYS A 14 28.66 -75.87 -24.54
CA CYS A 14 29.04 -74.55 -24.04
C CYS A 14 27.92 -73.97 -23.16
N THR A 15 28.28 -73.32 -22.05
CA THR A 15 27.34 -72.65 -21.14
C THR A 15 27.06 -71.23 -21.65
N PRO A 16 25.79 -70.81 -21.82
CA PRO A 16 25.46 -69.42 -22.13
C PRO A 16 25.90 -68.47 -21.02
N ALA A 17 26.28 -67.26 -21.38
CA ALA A 17 26.46 -66.17 -20.41
C ALA A 17 25.12 -65.88 -19.69
N GLU A 18 25.17 -65.74 -18.36
CA GLU A 18 24.02 -65.32 -17.56
C GLU A 18 23.75 -63.81 -17.72
N PRO A 19 22.53 -63.32 -17.44
CA PRO A 19 22.22 -61.89 -17.47
C PRO A 19 23.21 -61.09 -16.60
N GLY A 20 23.66 -59.95 -17.10
CA GLY A 20 24.73 -59.15 -16.51
C GLY A 20 26.15 -59.54 -16.92
N PHE A 21 26.31 -60.61 -17.70
CA PHE A 21 27.58 -61.05 -18.26
C PHE A 21 27.52 -61.24 -19.78
N TYR A 22 28.66 -61.11 -20.45
CA TYR A 22 28.80 -61.32 -21.88
C TYR A 22 30.04 -62.16 -22.22
N VAL A 23 30.05 -62.74 -23.42
CA VAL A 23 31.20 -63.46 -23.98
C VAL A 23 31.44 -62.99 -25.42
N ASP A 24 32.50 -62.22 -25.63
CA ASP A 24 32.89 -61.60 -26.90
C ASP A 24 33.98 -62.37 -27.67
N LEU A 25 34.64 -63.34 -27.02
CA LEU A 25 35.72 -64.14 -27.59
C LEU A 25 35.34 -65.60 -27.81
N ASP A 26 35.68 -66.13 -28.99
CA ASP A 26 35.61 -67.56 -29.27
C ASP A 26 36.66 -68.34 -28.46
N GLY A 27 36.21 -69.38 -27.76
CA GLY A 27 37.06 -70.18 -26.87
C GLY A 27 37.21 -69.63 -25.46
N ALA A 28 36.36 -68.67 -25.07
CA ALA A 28 36.34 -68.15 -23.71
C ALA A 28 36.07 -69.26 -22.67
N THR A 29 36.83 -69.23 -21.58
CA THR A 29 36.68 -70.16 -20.45
C THR A 29 35.82 -69.60 -19.32
N GLY A 30 35.22 -68.42 -19.51
CA GLY A 30 34.38 -67.73 -18.53
C GLY A 30 33.61 -66.59 -19.19
N SER A 31 32.68 -66.01 -18.44
CA SER A 31 31.91 -64.83 -18.86
C SER A 31 32.43 -63.56 -18.20
N THR A 32 32.38 -62.44 -18.93
CA THR A 32 32.85 -61.13 -18.46
C THR A 32 31.66 -60.32 -17.96
N PRO A 33 31.71 -59.71 -16.76
CA PRO A 33 30.61 -58.87 -16.27
C PRO A 33 30.49 -57.59 -17.11
N CYS A 34 29.26 -57.09 -17.26
CA CYS A 34 29.03 -55.82 -17.93
C CYS A 34 29.74 -54.66 -17.21
N PRO A 35 30.37 -53.73 -17.96
CA PRO A 35 30.94 -52.53 -17.37
C PRO A 35 29.87 -51.69 -16.64
N PRO A 36 30.25 -50.90 -15.61
CA PRO A 36 29.31 -50.02 -14.93
C PRO A 36 28.56 -49.10 -15.91
N GLY A 37 27.23 -49.07 -15.80
CA GLY A 37 26.36 -48.28 -16.68
C GLY A 37 25.87 -49.00 -17.93
N GLN A 38 26.29 -50.25 -18.17
CA GLN A 38 25.73 -51.12 -19.20
C GLN A 38 25.00 -52.30 -18.57
N PHE A 39 24.05 -52.86 -19.30
CA PHE A 39 23.28 -54.02 -18.85
C PHE A 39 23.16 -55.06 -19.95
N GLN A 40 22.81 -56.28 -19.56
CA GLN A 40 22.45 -57.35 -20.48
C GLN A 40 21.40 -58.24 -19.83
N SER A 41 20.18 -58.22 -20.37
CA SER A 41 19.06 -59.02 -19.86
C SER A 41 18.97 -60.41 -20.50
N ASP A 42 19.55 -60.58 -21.68
CA ASP A 42 19.46 -61.81 -22.45
C ASP A 42 20.55 -62.81 -22.06
N THR A 43 20.18 -64.09 -22.06
CA THR A 43 21.14 -65.18 -21.87
C THR A 43 21.90 -65.42 -23.17
N GLY A 44 23.21 -65.70 -23.04
CA GLY A 44 24.04 -66.02 -24.19
C GLY A 44 24.45 -64.80 -25.03
N SER A 45 24.59 -63.63 -24.43
CA SER A 45 24.93 -62.40 -25.17
C SER A 45 26.44 -62.21 -25.39
N SER A 46 26.76 -61.52 -26.50
CA SER A 46 28.12 -61.21 -26.92
C SER A 46 28.59 -59.80 -26.56
N GLY A 47 27.74 -58.99 -25.93
CA GLY A 47 28.06 -57.64 -25.46
C GLY A 47 26.99 -57.09 -24.52
N CYS A 48 27.23 -55.89 -24.00
CA CYS A 48 26.28 -55.20 -23.12
C CYS A 48 25.71 -53.95 -23.82
N GLU A 49 24.50 -53.59 -23.43
CA GLU A 49 23.73 -52.48 -23.99
C GLU A 49 23.64 -51.33 -22.98
N LEU A 50 23.43 -50.10 -23.48
CA LEU A 50 23.16 -48.95 -22.63
C LEU A 50 21.69 -48.92 -22.25
N PRO A 51 21.34 -48.61 -20.99
CA PRO A 51 19.96 -48.46 -20.59
C PRO A 51 19.30 -47.33 -21.38
N PRO A 52 18.01 -47.47 -21.75
CA PRO A 52 17.29 -46.41 -22.44
C PRO A 52 17.16 -45.17 -21.53
N PRO A 53 16.96 -43.97 -22.11
CA PRO A 53 16.73 -42.75 -21.33
C PRO A 53 15.63 -42.95 -20.28
N GLY A 54 15.85 -42.42 -19.09
CA GLY A 54 15.00 -42.61 -17.92
C GLY A 54 15.32 -43.83 -17.06
N GLN A 55 16.23 -44.71 -17.51
CA GLN A 55 16.61 -45.91 -16.77
C GLN A 55 18.13 -46.00 -16.59
N ILE A 56 18.55 -46.73 -15.56
CA ILE A 56 19.95 -47.06 -15.27
C ILE A 56 20.12 -48.58 -15.21
N ALA A 57 21.34 -49.07 -15.46
CA ALA A 57 21.65 -50.48 -15.25
C ALA A 57 21.59 -50.83 -13.74
N SER A 58 21.02 -51.99 -13.42
CA SER A 58 21.04 -52.57 -12.07
C SER A 58 22.50 -52.78 -11.62
N PRO A 59 22.81 -52.75 -10.30
CA PRO A 59 24.17 -53.02 -9.80
C PRO A 59 24.77 -54.34 -10.30
N ASP A 60 23.92 -55.35 -10.55
CA ASP A 60 24.32 -56.66 -11.05
C ASP A 60 24.41 -56.72 -12.60
N GLY A 61 24.13 -55.62 -13.30
CA GLY A 61 24.15 -55.53 -14.77
C GLY A 61 23.06 -56.33 -15.50
N SER A 62 22.18 -57.02 -14.78
CA SER A 62 21.22 -57.98 -15.35
C SER A 62 19.91 -57.35 -15.84
N THR A 63 19.53 -56.19 -15.31
CA THR A 63 18.27 -55.50 -15.63
C THR A 63 18.45 -53.99 -15.62
N THR A 64 17.41 -53.26 -16.00
CA THR A 64 17.33 -51.81 -15.88
C THR A 64 16.39 -51.39 -14.74
N VAL A 65 16.68 -50.24 -14.15
CA VAL A 65 15.90 -49.62 -13.06
C VAL A 65 15.52 -48.22 -13.48
N SER A 66 14.24 -47.89 -13.42
CA SER A 66 13.74 -46.54 -13.72
C SER A 66 14.14 -45.54 -12.65
N CYS A 67 14.53 -44.33 -13.07
CA CYS A 67 14.84 -43.27 -12.13
C CYS A 67 13.59 -42.86 -11.33
N PRO A 68 13.68 -42.74 -9.99
CA PRO A 68 12.55 -42.31 -9.18
C PRO A 68 12.22 -40.83 -9.43
N PRO A 69 11.00 -40.36 -9.06
CA PRO A 69 10.68 -38.95 -9.06
C PRO A 69 11.73 -38.12 -8.32
N GLY A 70 11.98 -36.91 -8.81
CA GLY A 70 13.10 -36.08 -8.39
C GLY A 70 14.39 -36.32 -9.16
N LYS A 71 14.51 -37.45 -9.87
CA LYS A 71 15.68 -37.77 -10.68
C LYS A 71 15.31 -38.12 -12.12
N TYR A 72 16.19 -37.81 -13.05
CA TYR A 72 16.02 -38.10 -14.48
C TYR A 72 17.31 -38.65 -15.08
N GLN A 73 17.18 -39.21 -16.28
CA GLN A 73 18.33 -39.77 -16.99
C GLN A 73 18.25 -39.47 -18.50
N PRO A 74 19.00 -38.48 -19.02
CA PRO A 74 18.89 -38.04 -20.42
C PRO A 74 19.48 -39.03 -21.44
N GLY A 75 20.23 -40.04 -20.97
CA GLY A 75 20.97 -41.00 -21.80
C GLY A 75 22.46 -40.94 -21.51
N ASP A 76 23.18 -42.02 -21.84
CA ASP A 76 24.66 -42.10 -21.77
C ASP A 76 25.28 -41.90 -20.37
N GLN A 77 24.51 -42.10 -19.29
CA GLN A 77 25.04 -42.11 -17.92
C GLN A 77 24.68 -43.41 -17.18
N SER A 78 25.43 -43.69 -16.13
CA SER A 78 25.23 -44.88 -15.28
C SER A 78 24.42 -44.60 -14.01
N ILE A 79 24.00 -43.35 -13.79
CA ILE A 79 23.32 -42.90 -12.57
C ILE A 79 22.14 -42.00 -12.91
N CYS A 80 21.13 -41.98 -12.03
CA CYS A 80 20.04 -41.03 -12.11
C CYS A 80 20.48 -39.68 -11.56
N VAL A 81 20.33 -38.63 -12.36
CA VAL A 81 20.72 -37.25 -12.03
C VAL A 81 19.59 -36.56 -11.29
N ASP A 82 19.90 -35.83 -10.23
CA ASP A 82 18.93 -34.99 -9.54
C ASP A 82 18.39 -33.88 -10.43
N ALA A 83 17.09 -33.62 -10.33
CA ALA A 83 16.50 -32.40 -10.88
C ALA A 83 17.27 -31.20 -10.33
N SER A 84 17.67 -30.27 -11.19
CA SER A 84 18.38 -29.06 -10.79
C SER A 84 17.44 -28.07 -10.11
N PRO A 85 17.92 -27.14 -9.27
CA PRO A 85 17.11 -26.05 -8.74
C PRO A 85 16.36 -25.30 -9.86
N GLY A 86 15.10 -25.00 -9.61
CA GLY A 86 14.15 -24.45 -10.59
C GLY A 86 13.46 -25.50 -11.46
N PHE A 87 13.81 -26.78 -11.32
CA PHE A 87 13.21 -27.87 -12.07
C PHE A 87 12.66 -28.95 -11.13
N PHE A 88 11.79 -29.79 -11.67
CA PHE A 88 11.22 -30.94 -10.98
C PHE A 88 11.07 -32.14 -11.91
N VAL A 89 10.97 -33.34 -11.32
CA VAL A 89 10.64 -34.58 -12.05
C VAL A 89 9.55 -35.32 -11.29
N ASN A 90 8.31 -35.28 -11.77
CA ASN A 90 7.16 -35.91 -11.11
C ASN A 90 6.91 -37.37 -11.54
N GLU A 91 7.54 -37.82 -12.64
CA GLU A 91 7.32 -39.14 -13.22
C GLU A 91 8.53 -40.07 -13.02
N THR A 92 8.25 -41.32 -12.66
CA THR A 92 9.27 -42.37 -12.62
C THR A 92 9.71 -42.71 -14.04
N GLY A 93 11.03 -42.82 -14.26
CA GLY A 93 11.58 -43.17 -15.56
C GLY A 93 11.67 -41.98 -16.52
N SER A 94 11.67 -40.75 -16.02
CA SER A 94 11.79 -39.56 -16.87
C SER A 94 13.19 -39.43 -17.45
N SER A 95 13.27 -39.10 -18.74
CA SER A 95 14.53 -38.75 -19.41
C SER A 95 14.87 -37.27 -19.33
N THR A 96 13.94 -36.44 -18.82
CA THR A 96 14.11 -34.98 -18.74
C THR A 96 13.59 -34.45 -17.41
N GLN A 97 14.05 -33.24 -17.07
CA GLN A 97 13.46 -32.45 -15.98
C GLN A 97 12.53 -31.36 -16.54
N SER A 98 11.48 -31.05 -15.80
CA SER A 98 10.49 -30.03 -16.15
C SER A 98 10.79 -28.74 -15.38
N GLN A 99 10.70 -27.59 -16.04
CA GLN A 99 10.86 -26.29 -15.36
C GLN A 99 9.67 -26.04 -14.44
N CYS A 100 9.93 -25.44 -13.27
CA CYS A 100 8.86 -24.89 -12.46
C CYS A 100 8.11 -23.81 -13.25
N PRO A 101 6.78 -23.90 -13.39
CA PRO A 101 6.01 -22.85 -14.04
C PRO A 101 6.07 -21.55 -13.21
N PRO A 102 5.84 -20.38 -13.84
CA PRO A 102 5.64 -19.13 -13.11
C PRO A 102 4.62 -19.29 -11.98
N GLY A 103 4.80 -18.51 -10.92
CA GLY A 103 4.11 -18.66 -9.65
C GLY A 103 4.67 -19.77 -8.75
N THR A 104 5.56 -20.62 -9.25
CA THR A 104 6.22 -21.68 -8.45
C THR A 104 7.73 -21.64 -8.61
N TYR A 105 8.45 -22.14 -7.62
CA TYR A 105 9.90 -22.20 -7.60
C TYR A 105 10.38 -23.49 -6.92
N GLN A 106 11.64 -23.86 -7.12
CA GLN A 106 12.23 -24.99 -6.42
C GLN A 106 13.69 -24.69 -6.05
N PRO A 107 14.00 -24.38 -4.78
CA PRO A 107 15.36 -24.06 -4.36
C PRO A 107 16.28 -25.29 -4.31
N ASP A 108 15.72 -26.46 -4.05
CA ASP A 108 16.48 -27.68 -3.78
C ASP A 108 16.57 -28.58 -5.01
N SER A 109 17.66 -29.35 -5.10
CA SER A 109 17.83 -30.35 -6.16
C SER A 109 17.16 -31.67 -5.78
N GLY A 110 16.75 -32.46 -6.77
CA GLY A 110 16.22 -33.80 -6.55
C GLY A 110 14.73 -33.82 -6.24
N GLU A 111 14.02 -32.74 -6.56
CA GLU A 111 12.63 -32.56 -6.16
C GLU A 111 11.63 -33.00 -7.23
N SER A 112 10.50 -33.53 -6.76
CA SER A 112 9.45 -34.08 -7.63
C SER A 112 8.32 -33.10 -7.91
N SER A 113 8.36 -31.91 -7.29
CA SER A 113 7.37 -30.85 -7.46
C SER A 113 7.96 -29.48 -7.18
N CYS A 114 7.26 -28.43 -7.57
CA CYS A 114 7.63 -27.05 -7.28
C CYS A 114 6.82 -26.50 -6.11
N LEU A 115 7.44 -25.62 -5.33
CA LEU A 115 6.81 -24.89 -4.25
C LEU A 115 6.07 -23.68 -4.82
N PRO A 116 4.81 -23.42 -4.43
CA PRO A 116 4.17 -22.16 -4.78
C PRO A 116 4.90 -20.99 -4.10
N ALA A 117 4.95 -19.84 -4.76
CA ALA A 117 5.37 -18.60 -4.13
C ALA A 117 4.50 -18.36 -2.88
N ASN A 118 5.11 -17.96 -1.77
CA ASN A 118 4.40 -17.61 -0.55
C ASN A 118 3.67 -16.27 -0.73
N PRO A 119 2.55 -16.01 -0.02
CA PRO A 119 1.95 -14.69 0.03
C PRO A 119 2.99 -13.59 0.30
N GLY A 120 2.80 -12.44 -0.34
CA GLY A 120 3.76 -11.34 -0.37
C GLY A 120 4.90 -11.52 -1.37
N ASN A 121 4.98 -12.65 -2.07
CA ASN A 121 6.00 -12.92 -3.07
C ASN A 121 5.38 -13.32 -4.41
N TYR A 122 6.20 -13.27 -5.46
CA TYR A 122 5.85 -13.70 -6.80
C TYR A 122 7.01 -14.42 -7.47
N VAL A 123 6.71 -15.17 -8.54
CA VAL A 123 7.70 -15.78 -9.44
C VAL A 123 7.24 -15.53 -10.87
N ASP A 124 7.90 -14.62 -11.58
CA ASP A 124 7.51 -14.21 -12.94
C ASP A 124 8.10 -15.09 -14.05
N SER A 125 9.12 -15.88 -13.71
CA SER A 125 9.95 -16.57 -14.68
C SER A 125 9.87 -18.10 -14.49
N PRO A 126 9.72 -18.88 -15.58
CA PRO A 126 9.81 -20.32 -15.49
C PRO A 126 11.23 -20.75 -15.09
N GLY A 127 11.33 -21.90 -14.43
CA GLY A 127 12.64 -22.43 -14.03
C GLY A 127 13.27 -21.71 -12.84
N SER A 128 12.51 -20.93 -12.07
CA SER A 128 13.06 -20.15 -10.97
C SER A 128 13.40 -21.03 -9.76
N SER A 129 14.59 -20.84 -9.19
CA SER A 129 15.01 -21.46 -7.93
C SER A 129 14.62 -20.64 -6.69
N SER A 130 14.03 -19.45 -6.88
CA SER A 130 13.65 -18.56 -5.79
C SER A 130 12.37 -17.78 -6.09
N GLN A 131 11.73 -17.30 -5.04
CA GLN A 131 10.64 -16.32 -5.11
C GLN A 131 11.17 -14.90 -4.85
N THR A 132 10.49 -13.90 -5.41
CA THR A 132 10.81 -12.49 -5.25
C THR A 132 9.75 -11.80 -4.39
N PRO A 133 10.11 -11.05 -3.33
CA PRO A 133 9.14 -10.29 -2.55
C PRO A 133 8.52 -9.18 -3.39
N CYS A 134 7.23 -8.88 -3.16
CA CYS A 134 6.59 -7.74 -3.78
C CYS A 134 7.31 -6.45 -3.40
N PRO A 135 7.63 -5.57 -4.37
CA PRO A 135 8.23 -4.28 -4.06
C PRO A 135 7.24 -3.39 -3.29
N THR A 136 7.76 -2.36 -2.63
CA THR A 136 6.92 -1.32 -2.01
C THR A 136 5.97 -0.73 -3.05
N GLY A 137 4.77 -0.37 -2.60
CA GLY A 137 3.67 0.02 -3.47
C GLY A 137 2.87 -1.14 -4.08
N GLN A 138 3.32 -2.39 -3.93
CA GLN A 138 2.61 -3.58 -4.41
C GLN A 138 2.49 -4.64 -3.31
N PHE A 139 1.44 -5.46 -3.40
CA PHE A 139 1.18 -6.53 -2.43
C PHE A 139 0.71 -7.80 -3.15
N GLN A 140 0.77 -8.93 -2.45
CA GLN A 140 0.20 -10.18 -2.97
C GLN A 140 -0.42 -11.00 -1.84
N SER A 141 -1.74 -11.12 -1.84
CA SER A 141 -2.47 -11.80 -0.76
C SER A 141 -2.45 -13.32 -0.87
N PHE A 142 -2.22 -13.86 -2.07
CA PHE A 142 -2.30 -15.29 -2.33
C PHE A 142 -0.92 -15.87 -2.68
N GLY A 143 -0.73 -17.16 -2.40
CA GLY A 143 0.44 -17.89 -2.89
C GLY A 143 0.29 -18.30 -4.35
N GLY A 144 1.40 -18.73 -4.96
CA GLY A 144 1.40 -19.27 -6.32
C GLY A 144 1.28 -18.23 -7.42
N GLN A 145 1.69 -16.99 -7.17
CA GLN A 145 1.38 -15.85 -8.04
C GLN A 145 2.59 -15.43 -8.88
N GLU A 146 2.32 -15.00 -10.11
CA GLU A 146 3.33 -14.61 -11.09
C GLU A 146 3.71 -13.13 -11.00
N SER A 147 2.89 -12.34 -10.30
CA SER A 147 3.09 -10.90 -10.15
C SER A 147 2.44 -10.39 -8.87
N CYS A 148 2.75 -9.15 -8.52
CA CYS A 148 2.16 -8.43 -7.40
C CYS A 148 1.08 -7.46 -7.89
N THR A 149 0.12 -7.17 -7.02
CA THR A 149 -0.97 -6.23 -7.28
C THR A 149 -0.58 -4.85 -6.76
N PRO A 150 -0.66 -3.79 -7.57
CA PRO A 150 -0.41 -2.43 -7.09
C PRO A 150 -1.44 -2.03 -6.04
N ALA A 151 -1.01 -1.22 -5.06
CA ALA A 151 -1.93 -0.56 -4.14
C ALA A 151 -2.93 0.29 -4.93
N MET A 152 -4.22 0.20 -4.59
CA MET A 152 -5.24 1.04 -5.19
C MET A 152 -5.17 2.47 -4.65
N GLU A 153 -5.85 3.39 -5.32
CA GLU A 153 -6.00 4.77 -4.85
C GLU A 153 -6.57 4.81 -3.41
N GLY A 154 -6.14 5.80 -2.63
CA GLY A 154 -6.47 5.93 -1.22
C GLY A 154 -5.77 4.89 -0.33
N HIS A 155 -4.89 4.06 -0.88
CA HIS A 155 -4.12 3.05 -0.15
C HIS A 155 -2.63 3.17 -0.48
N HIS A 156 -1.81 2.52 0.33
CA HIS A 156 -0.37 2.46 0.15
C HIS A 156 0.22 1.15 0.68
N VAL A 157 1.42 0.78 0.22
CA VAL A 157 2.17 -0.39 0.72
C VAL A 157 3.60 0.02 1.09
N PRO A 158 3.90 0.25 2.38
CA PRO A 158 5.18 0.81 2.79
C PRO A 158 6.32 -0.22 2.86
N GLU A 159 6.00 -1.51 2.92
CA GLU A 159 6.98 -2.58 3.15
C GLU A 159 7.01 -3.55 1.96
N GLN A 160 8.19 -4.08 1.66
CA GLN A 160 8.34 -5.17 0.70
C GLN A 160 7.74 -6.46 1.28
N GLY A 161 7.27 -7.34 0.41
CA GLY A 161 6.71 -8.61 0.85
C GLY A 161 5.32 -8.49 1.48
N ALA A 162 4.63 -7.37 1.29
CA ALA A 162 3.32 -7.16 1.90
C ALA A 162 2.25 -8.09 1.31
N VAL A 163 1.40 -8.62 2.20
CA VAL A 163 0.25 -9.45 1.82
C VAL A 163 -1.03 -8.63 1.60
N SER A 164 -0.99 -7.34 1.94
CA SER A 164 -2.13 -6.42 1.88
C SER A 164 -1.65 -4.99 1.76
N GLN A 165 -2.48 -4.16 1.13
CA GLN A 165 -2.37 -2.71 1.16
C GLN A 165 -2.95 -2.09 2.43
N THR A 166 -2.45 -0.91 2.79
CA THR A 166 -2.88 -0.13 3.96
C THR A 166 -3.69 1.07 3.51
N THR A 167 -4.89 1.26 4.06
CA THR A 167 -5.72 2.44 3.75
C THR A 167 -5.12 3.72 4.33
N CYS A 168 -5.10 4.80 3.54
CA CYS A 168 -4.71 6.12 4.02
C CYS A 168 -5.60 6.58 5.17
N LYS A 169 -4.97 7.00 6.27
CA LYS A 169 -5.68 7.54 7.45
C LYS A 169 -6.22 8.94 7.16
N PRO A 170 -7.31 9.37 7.82
CA PRO A 170 -7.79 10.75 7.76
C PRO A 170 -6.65 11.75 7.96
N GLY A 171 -6.72 12.87 7.24
CA GLY A 171 -5.64 13.83 7.10
C GLY A 171 -4.67 13.52 5.95
N ASN A 172 -4.72 12.32 5.37
CA ASN A 172 -3.89 11.93 4.23
C ASN A 172 -4.74 11.33 3.10
N TYR A 173 -4.26 11.46 1.87
CA TYR A 173 -4.89 10.95 0.67
C TYR A 173 -3.85 10.35 -0.28
N GLN A 174 -4.27 9.58 -1.27
CA GLN A 174 -3.38 9.05 -2.29
C GLN A 174 -4.14 8.94 -3.62
N PRO A 175 -3.90 9.82 -4.60
CA PRO A 175 -4.58 9.77 -5.90
C PRO A 175 -4.03 8.68 -6.82
N ASP A 176 -2.77 8.26 -6.64
CA ASP A 176 -2.08 7.37 -7.58
C ASP A 176 -2.06 5.92 -7.07
N GLN A 177 -2.02 4.97 -8.02
CA GLN A 177 -1.86 3.56 -7.72
C GLN A 177 -0.38 3.18 -7.55
N GLY A 178 -0.12 2.09 -6.84
CA GLY A 178 1.24 1.55 -6.72
C GLY A 178 2.13 2.35 -5.78
N MET A 179 1.55 3.14 -4.87
CA MET A 179 2.29 4.04 -4.00
C MET A 179 2.62 3.39 -2.65
N ASP A 180 3.77 3.75 -2.09
CA ASP A 180 4.27 3.22 -0.83
C ASP A 180 3.85 4.04 0.39
N ASN A 181 3.42 5.29 0.18
CA ASN A 181 3.00 6.22 1.21
C ASN A 181 1.74 7.01 0.82
N CYS A 182 1.07 7.58 1.81
CA CYS A 182 0.00 8.55 1.61
C CYS A 182 0.53 9.98 1.70
N ILE A 183 -0.11 10.88 0.95
CA ILE A 183 0.21 12.30 0.90
C ILE A 183 -0.60 13.01 1.99
N PRO A 184 0.03 13.78 2.90
CA PRO A 184 -0.72 14.60 3.85
C PRO A 184 -1.49 15.70 3.12
N ALA A 185 -2.67 16.06 3.63
CA ALA A 185 -3.39 17.23 3.14
C ALA A 185 -2.51 18.47 3.25
N ASP A 186 -2.42 19.27 2.18
CA ASP A 186 -1.66 20.50 2.17
C ASP A 186 -2.31 21.55 3.10
N PRO A 187 -1.54 22.51 3.63
CA PRO A 187 -2.11 23.68 4.28
C PRO A 187 -3.20 24.33 3.42
N GLY A 188 -4.27 24.80 4.06
CA GLY A 188 -5.48 25.28 3.41
C GLY A 188 -6.46 24.18 3.03
N ASN A 189 -6.08 22.91 3.11
CA ASN A 189 -6.93 21.78 2.78
C ASN A 189 -7.09 20.82 3.97
N PHE A 190 -8.02 19.89 3.83
CA PHE A 190 -8.27 18.83 4.79
C PHE A 190 -8.73 17.54 4.12
N VAL A 191 -8.57 16.43 4.83
CA VAL A 191 -9.08 15.11 4.43
C VAL A 191 -9.81 14.48 5.61
N SER A 192 -11.14 14.41 5.54
CA SER A 192 -11.97 13.95 6.67
C SER A 192 -12.12 12.43 6.75
N SER A 193 -12.01 11.72 5.63
CA SER A 193 -12.25 10.27 5.53
C SER A 193 -10.97 9.49 5.28
N SER A 194 -10.92 8.26 5.78
CA SER A 194 -9.91 7.28 5.38
C SER A 194 -10.10 6.88 3.92
N GLY A 195 -9.03 6.50 3.24
CA GLY A 195 -9.10 6.04 1.86
C GLY A 195 -9.43 7.14 0.85
N ALA A 196 -9.21 8.40 1.23
CA ALA A 196 -9.44 9.51 0.31
C ALA A 196 -8.42 9.49 -0.84
N ILE A 197 -8.89 9.82 -2.03
CA ILE A 197 -8.08 10.00 -3.24
C ILE A 197 -7.78 11.47 -3.52
N SER A 198 -8.38 12.37 -2.75
CA SER A 198 -8.23 13.82 -2.91
C SER A 198 -8.37 14.53 -1.57
N GLN A 199 -7.83 15.74 -1.50
CA GLN A 199 -8.04 16.69 -0.42
C GLN A 199 -9.16 17.68 -0.74
N SER A 200 -9.81 18.20 0.30
CA SER A 200 -10.86 19.21 0.20
C SER A 200 -10.34 20.57 0.67
N PRO A 201 -10.57 21.67 -0.08
CA PRO A 201 -10.18 23.00 0.37
C PRO A 201 -11.06 23.49 1.52
N CYS A 202 -10.45 24.23 2.45
CA CYS A 202 -11.19 25.00 3.44
C CYS A 202 -12.09 26.01 2.74
N GLN A 203 -13.37 26.02 3.11
CA GLN A 203 -14.31 26.99 2.58
C GLN A 203 -14.07 28.36 3.23
N PRO A 204 -14.43 29.47 2.55
CA PRO A 204 -14.37 30.81 3.14
C PRO A 204 -15.01 30.85 4.53
N GLY A 205 -14.40 31.63 5.42
CA GLY A 205 -14.69 31.63 6.85
C GLY A 205 -13.84 30.65 7.66
N ASN A 206 -13.20 29.67 7.02
CA ASN A 206 -12.32 28.70 7.68
C ASN A 206 -10.93 28.68 7.05
N TYR A 207 -9.92 28.34 7.83
CA TYR A 207 -8.52 28.24 7.41
C TYR A 207 -7.84 27.00 8.00
N GLN A 208 -6.70 26.60 7.44
CA GLN A 208 -5.88 25.52 8.00
C GLN A 208 -4.39 25.78 7.78
N PRO A 209 -3.63 26.18 8.82
CA PRO A 209 -2.20 26.46 8.66
C PRO A 209 -1.32 25.21 8.58
N GLN A 210 -1.80 24.06 9.07
CA GLN A 210 -1.01 22.84 9.19
C GLN A 210 -1.40 21.79 8.16
N SER A 211 -0.41 21.01 7.69
CA SER A 211 -0.66 19.85 6.85
C SER A 211 -1.22 18.66 7.64
N GLY A 212 -1.80 17.69 6.92
CA GLY A 212 -2.24 16.42 7.49
C GLY A 212 -3.49 16.51 8.35
N LYS A 213 -4.36 17.51 8.12
CA LYS A 213 -5.51 17.79 8.99
C LYS A 213 -6.82 17.23 8.43
N VAL A 214 -7.70 16.89 9.37
CA VAL A 214 -9.01 16.26 9.08
C VAL A 214 -10.14 17.27 8.92
N GLY A 215 -9.88 18.54 9.21
CA GLY A 215 -10.83 19.62 9.11
C GLY A 215 -10.14 20.99 9.19
N CYS A 216 -10.93 22.03 8.94
CA CYS A 216 -10.49 23.41 8.99
C CYS A 216 -10.86 24.06 10.32
N LEU A 217 -10.09 25.08 10.70
CA LEU A 217 -10.37 25.93 11.85
C LEU A 217 -11.25 27.10 11.40
N PRO A 218 -12.32 27.44 12.13
CA PRO A 218 -13.06 28.67 11.86
C PRO A 218 -12.18 29.89 12.12
N ALA A 219 -12.39 30.98 11.39
CA ALA A 219 -11.78 32.27 11.71
C ALA A 219 -12.14 32.67 13.14
N ASP A 220 -11.16 33.12 13.91
CA ASP A 220 -11.37 33.59 15.28
C ASP A 220 -12.14 34.93 15.27
N PRO A 221 -12.89 35.26 16.34
CA PRO A 221 -13.50 36.58 16.48
C PRO A 221 -12.47 37.70 16.27
N GLY A 222 -12.88 38.77 15.60
CA GLY A 222 -12.02 39.86 15.15
C GLY A 222 -11.26 39.58 13.84
N ASN A 223 -11.36 38.37 13.28
CA ASN A 223 -10.73 37.98 12.03
C ASN A 223 -11.75 37.52 10.99
N TYR A 224 -11.32 37.49 9.73
CA TYR A 224 -12.09 36.98 8.61
C TYR A 224 -11.21 36.18 7.64
N VAL A 225 -11.84 35.30 6.87
CA VAL A 225 -11.21 34.52 5.79
C VAL A 225 -12.08 34.60 4.53
N SER A 226 -11.64 35.38 3.55
CA SER A 226 -12.42 35.62 2.32
C SER A 226 -12.22 34.57 1.23
N GLU A 227 -11.09 33.87 1.24
CA GLU A 227 -10.68 32.96 0.17
C GLU A 227 -10.79 31.49 0.60
N ALA A 228 -11.12 30.62 -0.36
CA ALA A 228 -11.03 29.18 -0.15
C ALA A 228 -9.56 28.75 -0.11
N ALA A 229 -9.30 27.63 0.57
CA ALA A 229 -7.96 27.09 0.78
C ALA A 229 -7.00 28.04 1.52
N SER A 230 -7.51 28.94 2.36
CA SER A 230 -6.67 29.85 3.12
C SER A 230 -5.85 29.12 4.19
N THR A 231 -4.57 29.48 4.31
CA THR A 231 -3.67 29.02 5.38
C THR A 231 -3.70 29.93 6.60
N GLU A 232 -4.29 31.10 6.48
CA GLU A 232 -4.28 32.15 7.49
C GLU A 232 -5.64 32.86 7.59
N GLN A 233 -5.81 33.60 8.68
CA GLN A 233 -6.94 34.51 8.89
C GLN A 233 -6.43 35.95 8.90
N ARG A 234 -7.27 36.89 8.47
CA ARG A 234 -6.94 38.31 8.41
C ARG A 234 -7.70 39.06 9.51
N GLU A 235 -6.99 39.91 10.23
CA GLU A 235 -7.60 40.78 11.25
C GLU A 235 -8.48 41.85 10.59
N CYS A 236 -9.58 42.20 11.25
CA CYS A 236 -10.46 43.26 10.77
C CYS A 236 -9.75 44.62 10.77
N PRO A 237 -9.84 45.39 9.66
CA PRO A 237 -9.31 46.75 9.60
C PRO A 237 -9.94 47.67 10.66
N SER A 238 -9.20 48.71 11.06
CA SER A 238 -9.70 49.71 12.01
C SER A 238 -11.01 50.35 11.52
N GLY A 239 -12.07 50.27 12.32
CA GLY A 239 -13.41 50.76 11.98
C GLY A 239 -14.40 49.67 11.56
N GLN A 240 -13.94 48.42 11.46
CA GLN A 240 -14.76 47.24 11.23
C GLN A 240 -14.65 46.27 12.42
N GLU A 241 -15.72 45.55 12.71
CA GLU A 241 -15.76 44.55 13.80
C GLU A 241 -16.31 43.20 13.30
N GLN A 242 -16.00 42.13 14.02
CA GLN A 242 -16.53 40.79 13.76
C GLN A 242 -16.57 39.96 15.04
N GLU A 243 -17.73 39.90 15.67
CA GLU A 243 -17.91 39.24 16.98
C GLU A 243 -18.07 37.72 16.89
N LEU A 244 -18.40 37.20 15.69
CA LEU A 244 -18.63 35.78 15.46
C LEU A 244 -17.41 35.14 14.78
N GLY A 245 -17.11 33.89 15.15
CA GLY A 245 -16.11 33.10 14.43
C GLY A 245 -16.66 32.58 13.09
N GLY A 246 -15.77 32.19 12.19
CA GLY A 246 -16.13 31.55 10.91
C GLY A 246 -16.57 32.51 9.81
N GLN A 247 -16.14 33.77 9.85
CA GLN A 247 -16.71 34.86 9.04
C GLN A 247 -15.85 35.17 7.81
N VAL A 248 -16.53 35.56 6.73
CA VAL A 248 -15.90 35.81 5.41
C VAL A 248 -15.51 37.26 5.18
N SER A 249 -16.05 38.17 6.00
CA SER A 249 -15.80 39.61 5.95
C SER A 249 -16.09 40.25 7.31
N CYS A 250 -15.56 41.45 7.51
CA CYS A 250 -15.89 42.29 8.66
C CYS A 250 -17.09 43.19 8.35
N ILE A 251 -17.78 43.65 9.39
CA ILE A 251 -18.88 44.60 9.27
C ILE A 251 -18.43 45.98 9.75
N ASP A 252 -18.86 47.04 9.08
CA ASP A 252 -18.56 48.41 9.52
C ASP A 252 -19.27 48.69 10.85
N VAL A 253 -18.57 49.31 11.80
CA VAL A 253 -19.17 49.74 13.06
C VAL A 253 -20.05 50.96 12.80
N GLU A 254 -21.30 50.74 12.42
CA GLU A 254 -22.30 51.81 12.40
C GLU A 254 -22.57 52.23 13.84
N ARG A 255 -21.81 53.20 14.36
CA ARG A 255 -22.19 53.91 15.59
C ARG A 255 -23.30 54.88 15.21
N PRO A 256 -24.57 54.55 15.46
CA PRO A 256 -25.63 55.38 14.97
C PRO A 256 -25.56 56.72 15.72
N LEU A 257 -25.70 57.83 15.00
CA LEU A 257 -25.42 59.18 15.54
C LEU A 257 -26.17 59.48 16.84
N TRP A 258 -27.33 58.84 17.06
CA TRP A 258 -28.09 58.95 18.31
C TRP A 258 -27.36 58.39 19.54
N MET A 259 -26.55 57.35 19.42
CA MET A 259 -25.70 56.84 20.52
C MET A 259 -24.61 57.86 20.90
N SER A 260 -24.02 58.53 19.90
CA SER A 260 -23.07 59.63 20.12
C SER A 260 -23.75 60.84 20.76
N ILE A 261 -24.97 61.17 20.33
CA ILE A 261 -25.79 62.22 20.93
C ILE A 261 -26.20 61.87 22.37
N LEU A 262 -26.50 60.61 22.68
CA LEU A 262 -26.78 60.15 24.05
C LEU A 262 -25.54 60.24 24.94
N MET A 263 -24.37 59.80 24.46
CA MET A 263 -23.15 59.73 25.27
C MET A 263 -22.47 61.09 25.48
N PHE A 264 -22.51 61.98 24.48
CA PHE A 264 -21.84 63.28 24.55
C PHE A 264 -22.82 64.46 24.54
N GLY A 265 -23.89 64.37 23.75
CA GLY A 265 -24.88 65.43 23.63
C GLY A 265 -25.72 65.61 24.90
N VAL A 266 -26.26 64.54 25.47
CA VAL A 266 -27.10 64.63 26.68
C VAL A 266 -26.31 65.14 27.90
N PRO A 267 -25.09 64.64 28.21
CA PRO A 267 -24.29 65.19 29.30
C PRO A 267 -23.87 66.64 29.06
N ALA A 268 -23.56 67.03 27.82
CA ALA A 268 -23.23 68.42 27.50
C ALA A 268 -24.43 69.36 27.71
N ILE A 269 -25.65 68.93 27.35
CA ILE A 269 -26.88 69.69 27.59
C ILE A 269 -27.18 69.79 29.10
N LEU A 270 -27.02 68.70 29.85
CA LEU A 270 -27.22 68.69 31.31
C LEU A 270 -26.19 69.57 32.04
N LEU A 271 -24.92 69.46 31.68
CA LEU A 271 -23.86 70.30 32.24
C LEU A 271 -24.02 71.77 31.83
N GLY A 272 -24.41 72.03 30.58
CA GLY A 272 -24.69 73.38 30.08
C GLY A 272 -25.86 74.03 30.81
N THR A 273 -26.97 73.31 30.98
CA THR A 273 -28.15 73.79 31.73
C THR A 273 -27.85 73.96 33.22
N MET A 274 -27.10 73.06 33.85
CA MET A 274 -26.63 73.23 35.22
C MET A 274 -25.69 74.43 35.39
N ALA A 275 -24.79 74.69 34.44
CA ALA A 275 -23.94 75.87 34.44
C ALA A 275 -24.75 77.17 34.28
N ILE A 276 -25.75 77.18 33.38
CA ILE A 276 -26.68 78.31 33.21
C ILE A 276 -27.48 78.55 34.50
N LEU A 277 -27.98 77.49 35.14
CA LEU A 277 -28.70 77.60 36.42
C LEU A 277 -27.78 78.09 37.54
N TYR A 278 -26.54 77.61 37.62
CA TYR A 278 -25.54 78.07 38.59
C TYR A 278 -25.21 79.56 38.41
N ILE A 279 -25.00 80.01 37.17
CA ILE A 279 -24.75 81.42 36.85
C ILE A 279 -25.99 82.29 37.13
N SER A 280 -27.18 81.79 36.83
CA SER A 280 -28.45 82.49 37.08
C SER A 280 -28.75 82.64 38.57
N ASN A 281 -28.44 81.62 39.39
CA ASN A 281 -28.55 81.70 40.84
C ASN A 281 -27.51 82.65 41.45
N LYS A 282 -26.29 82.69 40.90
CA LYS A 282 -25.25 83.63 41.34
C LYS A 282 -25.66 85.10 41.10
N LYS A 283 -26.44 85.38 40.05
CA LYS A 283 -26.89 86.74 39.72
C LYS A 283 -28.06 87.25 40.58
N SER A 284 -28.71 86.39 41.37
CA SER A 284 -29.84 86.77 42.24
C SER A 284 -29.44 87.34 43.61
N THR A 285 -28.15 87.39 43.96
CA THR A 285 -27.68 87.95 45.24
C THR A 285 -27.17 89.40 45.16
N GLY A 286 -27.57 90.15 44.13
CA GLY A 286 -27.20 91.56 43.98
C GLY A 286 -28.19 92.37 43.16
N SER A 287 -29.16 93.00 43.84
CA SER A 287 -29.69 94.36 43.58
C SER A 287 -31.20 94.47 43.83
N SER A 288 -31.49 95.32 44.83
CA SER A 288 -32.74 95.97 45.18
C SER A 288 -33.46 96.65 43.99
N GLY A 289 -34.80 96.74 44.04
CA GLY A 289 -35.53 97.86 43.44
C GLY A 289 -36.84 97.59 42.71
N LYS A 290 -37.96 97.60 43.46
CA LYS A 290 -39.29 98.18 43.14
C LYS A 290 -39.93 97.97 41.75
N GLY A 291 -41.11 97.35 41.76
CA GLY A 291 -42.35 98.06 41.39
C GLY A 291 -43.33 97.42 40.40
N LYS A 292 -44.54 97.10 40.93
CA LYS A 292 -45.89 97.18 40.31
C LYS A 292 -46.23 96.16 39.19
N ALA A 293 -47.45 95.71 38.92
CA ALA A 293 -48.75 95.64 39.59
C ALA A 293 -49.75 94.96 38.58
N TYR A 294 -50.66 94.11 39.08
CA TYR A 294 -51.96 93.60 38.56
C TYR A 294 -52.22 93.34 37.05
N MET A 295 -52.79 92.17 36.70
CA MET A 295 -54.24 92.02 36.46
C MET A 295 -54.67 90.57 36.19
N TYR A 296 -55.90 90.27 36.62
CA TYR A 296 -56.65 89.03 36.53
C TYR A 296 -57.66 89.14 35.38
N SER A 297 -57.92 88.07 34.63
CA SER A 297 -59.24 87.83 34.00
C SER A 297 -59.34 86.42 33.44
N GLU A 298 -60.35 85.70 33.93
CA GLU A 298 -60.95 84.47 33.39
C GLU A 298 -61.48 84.66 31.96
N ASP A 299 -61.52 83.58 31.14
CA ASP A 299 -62.78 82.92 30.73
C ASP A 299 -62.61 81.87 29.60
N ILE A 300 -63.00 80.63 29.92
CA ILE A 300 -64.04 79.77 29.28
C ILE A 300 -64.07 79.51 27.74
N ARG A 301 -64.15 78.19 27.43
CA ARG A 301 -64.77 77.46 26.27
C ARG A 301 -63.98 77.40 24.94
N LYS A 302 -63.98 76.30 24.17
CA LYS A 302 -65.13 75.48 23.74
C LYS A 302 -64.70 74.10 23.17
N LYS A 303 -65.61 73.12 23.31
CA LYS A 303 -65.62 71.77 22.72
C LYS A 303 -66.03 71.76 21.22
N GLN A 304 -65.44 70.81 20.46
CA GLN A 304 -66.01 69.94 19.39
C GLN A 304 -66.63 70.57 18.11
N PRO A 305 -66.89 69.81 17.02
CA PRO A 305 -67.11 68.35 16.87
C PRO A 305 -65.89 67.51 16.46
#